data_AF-A0A2K8K7Q9-F1
#
_entry.id   AF-A0A2K8K7Q9-F1
#
_cell.length_a   1.000
_cell.length_b   1.000
_cell.length_c   1.000
_cell.angle_alpha   90.00
_cell.angle_beta   90.00
_cell.angle_gamma   90.00
#
_symmetry.space_group_name_H-M   'P 1'
#
loop_
_entity.id
_entity.type
_entity.pdbx_description
1 polymer ?
#
loop_
_entity_poly.entity_id
_entity_poly.type
_entity_poly.pdbx_seq_one_letter_code
_entity_poly.pdbx_strand_id
1 'polypeptide(L)'
;MQQAQAPLVELDARIAESEHAIARGYRIMPATEARTTLHICAWPKEPVLFCTRHTPATRETRVAVDTGSEQANLDRLRAERSAVAEATAQRVASCNAV
;
A
#
# COMPACT_ATOMS: atom_id res chain seq x y z
N MET A 1 -16.74 -2.98 -20.96
CA MET A 1 -15.55 -3.84 -20.79
C MET A 1 -14.62 -3.42 -19.66
N GLN A 2 -14.44 -2.13 -19.34
CA GLN A 2 -13.48 -1.67 -18.31
C GLN A 2 -13.71 -2.22 -16.88
N GLN A 3 -14.96 -2.43 -16.44
CA GLN A 3 -15.24 -2.93 -15.08
C GLN A 3 -14.82 -4.39 -14.84
N ALA A 4 -14.76 -5.23 -15.89
CA ALA A 4 -14.39 -6.64 -15.75
C ALA A 4 -12.87 -6.84 -15.55
N GLN A 5 -12.05 -5.85 -15.91
CA GLN A 5 -10.59 -5.91 -15.81
C GLN A 5 -10.03 -5.29 -14.53
N ALA A 6 -10.79 -4.45 -13.83
CA ALA A 6 -10.35 -3.82 -12.58
C ALA A 6 -9.79 -4.81 -11.54
N PRO A 7 -10.40 -6.00 -11.32
CA PRO A 7 -9.86 -6.98 -10.38
C PRO A 7 -8.50 -7.55 -10.81
N LEU A 8 -8.27 -7.73 -12.12
CA LEU A 8 -7.01 -8.22 -12.64
C LEU A 8 -5.91 -7.17 -12.51
N VAL A 9 -6.22 -5.89 -12.75
CA VAL A 9 -5.27 -4.78 -12.57
C VAL A 9 -4.86 -4.64 -11.12
N GLU A 10 -5.80 -4.77 -10.18
CA GLU A 10 -5.49 -4.75 -8.75
C GLU A 10 -4.60 -5.93 -8.34
N LEU A 11 -4.90 -7.14 -8.83
CA LEU A 11 -4.07 -8.33 -8.57
C LEU A 11 -2.67 -8.18 -9.16
N ASP A 12 -2.54 -7.66 -10.38
CA ASP A 12 -1.25 -7.41 -11.01
C ASP A 12 -0.41 -6.39 -10.23
N ALA A 13 -1.04 -5.33 -9.71
CA ALA A 13 -0.36 -4.36 -8.84
C ALA A 13 0.12 -5.00 -7.52
N ARG A 14 -0.69 -5.87 -6.91
CA ARG A 14 -0.31 -6.59 -5.67
C ARG A 14 0.80 -7.62 -5.90
N ILE A 15 0.81 -8.28 -7.05
CA ILE A 15 1.87 -9.20 -7.47
C ILE A 15 3.18 -8.41 -7.62
N ALA A 16 3.16 -7.31 -8.37
CA ALA A 16 4.33 -6.48 -8.60
C ALA A 16 4.93 -5.92 -7.30
N GLU A 17 4.08 -5.44 -6.37
CA GLU A 17 4.57 -4.97 -5.06
C GLU A 17 5.20 -6.10 -4.24
N SER A 18 4.63 -7.31 -4.28
CA SER A 18 5.19 -8.45 -3.56
C SER A 18 6.53 -8.90 -4.17
N GLU A 19 6.65 -8.93 -5.50
CA GLU A 19 7.90 -9.21 -6.19
C GLU A 19 8.99 -8.18 -5.83
N HIS A 20 8.64 -6.90 -5.82
CA HIS A 20 9.55 -5.85 -5.39
C HIS A 20 9.93 -5.98 -3.91
N ALA A 21 8.99 -6.34 -3.03
CA ALA A 21 9.26 -6.55 -1.62
C ALA A 21 10.27 -7.68 -1.38
N ILE A 22 10.11 -8.80 -2.11
CA ILE A 22 11.06 -9.93 -2.07
C ILE A 22 12.43 -9.50 -2.57
N ALA A 23 12.50 -8.83 -3.74
CA ALA A 23 13.75 -8.39 -4.33
C ALA A 23 14.52 -7.40 -3.44
N ARG A 24 13.81 -6.54 -2.70
CA ARG A 24 14.40 -5.56 -1.78
C ARG A 24 14.69 -6.14 -0.38
N GLY A 25 14.00 -7.21 0.02
CA GLY A 25 14.01 -7.74 1.39
C GLY A 25 13.25 -6.87 2.41
N TYR A 26 12.50 -5.85 1.95
CA TYR A 26 11.69 -4.99 2.82
C TYR A 26 10.49 -4.36 2.07
N ARG A 27 9.48 -3.98 2.84
CA ARG A 27 8.34 -3.16 2.42
C ARG A 27 8.44 -1.74 2.99
N ILE A 28 7.86 -0.78 2.29
CA ILE A 28 7.68 0.57 2.80
C ILE A 28 6.30 0.63 3.43
N MET A 29 6.24 0.97 4.72
CA MET A 29 4.98 1.09 5.46
C MET A 29 4.89 2.47 6.11
N PRO A 30 3.69 3.07 6.19
CA PRO A 30 3.49 4.26 7.00
C PRO A 30 3.63 3.89 8.48
N ALA A 31 4.54 4.57 9.18
CA ALA A 31 4.66 4.54 10.62
C ALA A 31 4.18 5.88 11.19
N THR A 32 3.41 5.81 12.28
CA THR A 32 3.00 6.99 13.04
C THR A 32 4.06 7.27 14.10
N GLU A 33 4.78 8.37 13.96
CA GLU A 33 5.75 8.85 14.93
C GLU A 33 5.15 10.03 15.71
N ALA A 34 5.29 10.02 17.04
CA ALA A 34 4.95 11.18 17.85
C ALA A 34 6.00 12.27 17.61
N ARG A 35 5.58 13.42 17.08
CA ARG A 35 6.45 14.58 16.94
C ARG A 35 6.01 15.69 17.87
N THR A 36 7.00 16.31 18.51
CA THR A 36 6.80 17.52 19.30
C THR A 36 7.20 18.71 18.43
N THR A 37 6.21 19.50 18.01
CA THR A 37 6.45 20.74 17.25
C THR A 37 6.43 21.94 18.20
N LEU A 38 7.39 22.83 18.01
CA LEU A 38 7.47 24.09 18.75
C LEU A 38 6.69 25.16 17.96
N HIS A 39 5.72 25.80 18.61
CA HIS A 39 4.95 26.90 18.02
C HIS A 39 5.09 28.16 18.87
N ILE A 40 5.05 29.32 18.22
CA ILE A 40 5.02 30.62 18.89
C ILE A 40 3.58 30.90 19.30
N CYS A 41 3.36 31.11 20.60
CA CYS A 41 2.02 31.26 21.16
C CYS A 41 1.65 32.70 21.51
N ALA A 42 2.63 33.63 21.55
CA ALA A 42 2.38 35.03 21.87
C ALA A 42 3.41 35.98 21.20
N TRP A 43 2.91 37.09 20.64
CA TRP A 43 3.62 38.37 20.40
C TRP A 43 2.58 39.45 19.97
N PRO A 44 2.70 40.75 20.33
CA PRO A 44 3.93 41.57 20.26
C PRO A 44 4.29 42.41 21.51
N LYS A 45 3.65 42.19 22.67
CA LYS A 45 3.92 42.96 23.92
C LYS A 45 4.50 42.15 25.08
N GLU A 46 4.86 40.90 24.86
CA GLU A 46 5.41 39.97 25.88
C GLU A 46 6.64 39.21 25.34
N PRO A 47 7.52 38.66 26.20
CA PRO A 47 8.61 37.79 25.74
C PRO A 47 8.07 36.63 24.89
N VAL A 48 8.82 36.20 23.87
CA VAL A 48 8.40 35.12 22.96
C VAL A 48 8.13 33.85 23.79
N LEU A 49 6.85 33.45 23.86
CA LEU A 49 6.44 32.19 24.49
C LEU A 49 6.36 31.10 23.43
N PHE A 50 7.13 30.02 23.66
CA PHE A 50 7.07 28.80 22.86
C PHE A 50 6.17 27.78 23.55
N CYS A 51 5.21 27.20 22.80
CA CYS A 51 4.49 26.02 23.26
C CYS A 51 4.88 24.80 22.44
N THR A 52 4.89 23.65 23.10
CA THR A 52 5.05 22.35 22.46
C THR A 52 3.70 21.74 22.16
N ARG A 53 3.47 21.32 20.92
CA ARG A 53 2.31 20.51 20.54
C ARG A 53 2.79 19.12 20.13
N HIS A 54 2.13 18.09 20.65
CA HIS A 54 2.36 16.72 20.20
C HIS A 54 1.40 16.44 19.05
N THR A 55 1.94 16.28 17.85
CA THR A 55 1.16 15.93 16.66
C THR A 55 1.65 14.60 16.11
N PRO A 56 0.78 13.60 15.94
CA PRO A 56 1.15 12.40 15.22
C PRO A 56 1.52 12.77 13.78
N ALA A 57 2.69 12.34 13.33
CA ALA A 57 3.14 12.51 11.97
C ALA A 57 3.31 11.14 11.32
N THR A 58 2.86 10.99 10.09
CA THR A 58 3.10 9.79 9.29
C THR A 58 4.44 9.90 8.57
N ARG A 59 5.28 8.88 8.69
CA ARG A 59 6.55 8.75 7.97
C ARG A 59 6.63 7.38 7.33
N GLU A 60 7.17 7.30 6.13
CA GLU A 60 7.50 6.03 5.50
C GLU A 60 8.71 5.38 6.21
N THR A 61 8.54 4.14 6.66
CA THR A 61 9.60 3.32 7.24
C THR A 61 9.79 2.02 6.44
N ARG A 62 11.03 1.52 6.44
CA ARG A 62 11.35 0.22 5.85
C ARG A 62 11.13 -0.86 6.89
N VAL A 63 10.25 -1.81 6.60
CA VAL A 63 9.96 -2.96 7.45
C VAL A 63 10.49 -4.19 6.74
N ALA A 64 11.39 -4.92 7.40
CA ALA A 64 11.91 -6.18 6.87
C ALA A 64 10.74 -7.15 6.61
N VAL A 65 10.78 -7.83 5.48
CA VAL A 65 9.83 -8.90 5.17
C VAL A 65 10.46 -10.25 5.40
N ASP A 66 9.67 -11.19 5.91
CA ASP A 66 10.03 -12.59 5.86
C ASP A 66 9.83 -13.09 4.43
N THR A 67 10.93 -13.43 3.75
CA THR A 67 10.90 -13.80 2.33
C THR A 67 10.11 -15.08 2.07
N GLY A 68 10.05 -16.00 3.04
CA GLY A 68 9.30 -17.25 2.90
C GLY A 68 7.78 -17.00 2.86
N SER A 69 7.26 -16.26 3.83
CA SER A 69 5.84 -15.88 3.86
C SER A 69 5.46 -14.97 2.71
N GLU A 70 6.36 -14.07 2.28
CA GLU A 70 6.14 -13.20 1.14
C GLU A 70 6.07 -13.98 -0.19
N GLN A 71 6.94 -14.99 -0.38
CA GLN A 71 6.89 -15.89 -1.53
C GLN A 71 5.59 -16.71 -1.54
N ALA A 72 5.18 -17.25 -0.39
CA ALA A 72 3.90 -17.95 -0.28
C ALA A 72 2.70 -17.06 -0.62
N ASN A 73 2.74 -15.78 -0.21
CA ASN A 73 1.73 -14.79 -0.59
C ASN A 73 1.76 -14.49 -2.10
N LEU A 74 2.94 -14.36 -2.70
CA LEU A 74 3.08 -14.16 -4.14
C LEU A 74 2.48 -15.33 -4.94
N ASP A 75 2.76 -16.57 -4.53
CA ASP A 75 2.21 -17.76 -5.18
C ASP A 75 0.68 -17.81 -5.07
N ARG A 76 0.13 -17.45 -3.91
CA ARG A 76 -1.31 -17.30 -3.70
C ARG A 76 -1.92 -16.25 -4.63
N LEU A 77 -1.30 -15.07 -4.74
CA LEU A 77 -1.78 -13.99 -5.62
C LEU A 77 -1.77 -14.39 -7.09
N ARG A 78 -0.75 -15.15 -7.53
CA ARG A 78 -0.67 -15.66 -8.91
C ARG A 78 -1.78 -16.67 -9.20
N ALA A 79 -2.09 -17.58 -8.27
CA ALA A 79 -3.20 -18.51 -8.39
C ALA A 79 -4.57 -17.80 -8.41
N GLU A 80 -4.72 -16.75 -7.59
CA GLU A 80 -5.92 -15.91 -7.58
C GLU A 80 -6.10 -15.19 -8.94
N ARG A 81 -5.02 -14.63 -9.49
CA ARG A 81 -5.02 -13.99 -10.81
C ARG A 81 -5.42 -14.96 -11.91
N SER A 82 -4.90 -16.20 -11.93
CA SER A 82 -5.27 -17.17 -12.97
C SER A 82 -6.75 -17.54 -12.89
N ALA A 83 -7.29 -17.76 -11.69
CA ALA A 83 -8.71 -18.06 -11.51
C ALA A 83 -9.62 -16.90 -11.97
N VAL A 84 -9.26 -15.65 -11.63
CA VAL A 84 -10.01 -14.46 -12.07
C VAL A 84 -9.91 -14.26 -13.59
N ALA A 85 -8.76 -14.55 -14.19
CA ALA A 85 -8.56 -14.46 -15.64
C ALA A 85 -9.43 -15.47 -16.38
N GLU A 86 -9.48 -16.72 -15.93
CA GLU A 86 -10.34 -17.77 -16.48
C GLU A 86 -11.82 -17.40 -16.39
N ALA A 87 -12.29 -16.95 -15.21
CA ALA A 87 -13.67 -16.53 -15.01
C ALA A 87 -14.05 -15.33 -15.89
N THR A 88 -13.12 -14.37 -16.05
CA THR A 88 -13.33 -13.21 -16.93
C THR A 88 -13.39 -13.63 -18.39
N ALA A 89 -12.52 -14.54 -18.83
CA ALA A 89 -12.52 -15.06 -20.19
C ALA A 89 -13.84 -15.78 -20.53
N GLN A 90 -14.37 -16.60 -19.62
CA GLN A 90 -15.67 -17.27 -19.80
C GLN A 90 -16.81 -16.27 -19.95
N ARG A 91 -16.84 -15.21 -19.12
CA ARG A 91 -17.86 -14.15 -19.22
C ARG A 91 -17.79 -13.42 -20.56
N VAL A 92 -16.60 -13.06 -21.01
CA VAL A 92 -16.41 -12.41 -22.32
C VAL A 92 -16.86 -13.33 -23.45
N ALA A 93 -16.49 -14.61 -23.41
CA ALA A 93 -16.92 -15.59 -24.42
C ALA A 93 -18.45 -15.73 -24.47
N SER A 94 -19.13 -15.78 -23.31
CA SER A 94 -20.60 -15.83 -23.24
C SER A 94 -21.28 -14.58 -23.79
N CYS A 95 -20.65 -13.40 -23.71
CA CYS A 95 -21.18 -12.17 -24.27
C CYS A 95 -21.02 -12.06 -25.79
N ASN A 96 -19.98 -12.68 -26.37
CA ASN A 96 -19.73 -12.63 -27.82
C ASN A 96 -20.46 -13.72 -28.62
N ALA A 97 -21.11 -14.67 -27.93
CA ALA A 97 -21.87 -15.76 -28.54
C ALA A 97 -23.36 -15.42 -28.78
N VAL A 98 -23.75 -14.16 -28.57
CA VAL A 98 -25.11 -13.61 -28.78
C VAL A 98 -25.15 -12.75 -30.02
#